data_AF-A0A533RP66-F1
#
_entry.id   AF-A0A533RP66-F1
#
_cell.length_a   1.000
_cell.length_b   1.000
_cell.length_c   1.000
_cell.angle_alpha   90.00
_cell.angle_beta   90.00
_cell.angle_gamma   90.00
#
_symmetry.space_group_name_H-M   'P 1'
#
loop_
_entity.id
_entity.type
_entity.pdbx_description
1 polymer ?
#
loop_
_entity_poly.entity_id
_entity_poly.type
_entity_poly.pdbx_seq_one_letter_code
_entity_poly.pdbx_strand_id
1 'polypeptide(L)'
;MGRNSAIKRYDATPAGQPLELFPSKRARLPVVVELLASPWIVRASDLTRKDGAYAAKRADEPVSVEWDPERGCPTAFTRAQRRYRIDAVLQVWAVERAWWDPRKRVARRFYRVLSRGGVYDLAFDRSTRAWSLVGIQD
;
A
#
# COMPACT_ATOMS: atom_id res chain seq x y z
N MET A 1 -26.42 42.00 -19.43
CA MET A 1 -25.21 41.17 -19.28
C MET A 1 -25.52 40.00 -18.36
N GLY A 2 -25.31 38.76 -18.80
CA GLY A 2 -25.71 37.57 -18.05
C GLY A 2 -24.88 37.35 -16.78
N ARG A 3 -25.56 37.02 -15.69
CA ARG A 3 -25.09 36.92 -14.29
C ARG A 3 -23.91 35.95 -14.05
N ASN A 4 -23.50 35.16 -15.04
CA ASN A 4 -22.46 34.12 -14.94
C ASN A 4 -21.29 34.29 -15.93
N SER A 5 -21.10 35.49 -16.49
CA SER A 5 -20.03 35.75 -17.46
C SER A 5 -18.62 35.55 -16.88
N ALA A 6 -18.43 35.80 -15.58
CA ALA A 6 -17.14 35.62 -14.90
C ALA A 6 -16.72 34.14 -14.77
N ILE A 7 -17.66 33.24 -14.48
CA ILE A 7 -17.37 31.79 -14.35
C ILE A 7 -17.00 31.20 -15.71
N LYS A 8 -17.70 31.62 -16.78
CA LYS A 8 -17.44 31.13 -18.15
C LYS A 8 -16.10 31.58 -18.73
N ARG A 9 -15.48 32.62 -18.14
CA ARG A 9 -14.17 33.16 -18.57
C ARG A 9 -13.05 32.83 -17.60
N TYR A 10 -13.34 32.10 -16.52
CA TYR A 10 -12.34 31.71 -15.56
C TYR A 10 -11.51 30.57 -16.14
N ASP A 11 -10.25 30.86 -16.43
CA ASP A 11 -9.25 29.86 -16.80
C ASP A 11 -8.60 29.35 -15.51
N ALA A 12 -8.91 28.10 -15.14
CA ALA A 12 -8.36 27.44 -13.95
C ALA A 12 -6.90 27.00 -14.13
N THR A 13 -6.36 27.10 -15.35
CA THR A 13 -5.02 26.60 -15.70
C THR A 13 -4.39 27.47 -16.80
N PRO A 14 -4.05 28.73 -16.49
CA PRO A 14 -3.29 29.56 -17.43
C PRO A 14 -1.97 28.86 -17.77
N ALA A 15 -1.75 28.62 -19.06
CA ALA A 15 -0.59 27.88 -19.55
C ALA A 15 0.72 28.51 -19.03
N GLY A 16 1.56 27.69 -18.39
CA GLY A 16 2.89 28.11 -17.91
C GLY A 16 3.00 28.42 -16.41
N GLN A 17 1.93 28.35 -15.63
CA GLN A 17 2.06 28.36 -14.18
C GLN A 17 2.51 26.98 -13.68
N PRO A 18 3.64 26.87 -12.96
CA PRO A 18 3.95 25.65 -12.24
C PRO A 18 2.81 25.39 -11.26
N LEU A 19 2.30 24.16 -11.22
CA LEU A 19 1.34 23.73 -10.21
C LEU A 19 2.07 23.62 -8.86
N GLU A 20 2.39 24.77 -8.25
CA GLU A 20 2.98 24.80 -6.92
C GLU A 20 1.89 24.46 -5.91
N LEU A 21 1.81 23.17 -5.58
CA LEU A 21 0.88 22.65 -4.56
C LEU A 21 1.09 23.28 -3.18
N PHE A 22 2.29 23.83 -2.91
CA PHE A 22 2.63 24.46 -1.63
C PHE A 22 3.51 25.69 -1.82
N PRO A 23 3.22 26.80 -1.11
CA PRO A 23 3.97 28.05 -1.24
C PRO A 23 5.36 28.03 -0.57
N SER A 24 5.69 26.97 0.21
CA SER A 24 7.03 26.80 0.79
C SER A 24 7.29 25.38 1.31
N LYS A 25 8.57 25.05 1.55
CA LYS A 25 8.97 23.78 2.19
C LYS A 25 8.41 23.59 3.61
N ARG A 26 8.10 24.68 4.33
CA ARG A 26 7.52 24.61 5.68
C ARG A 26 6.02 24.37 5.61
N ALA A 27 5.34 24.94 4.61
CA ALA A 27 3.91 24.75 4.38
C ALA A 27 3.55 23.33 3.94
N ARG A 28 4.44 22.61 3.23
CA ARG A 28 4.21 21.21 2.84
C ARG A 28 4.32 20.20 3.99
N LEU A 29 5.05 20.52 5.06
CA LEU A 29 5.44 19.51 6.06
C LEU A 29 4.23 18.87 6.76
N PRO A 30 3.21 19.61 7.23
CA PRO A 30 2.03 19.01 7.84
C PRO A 30 1.29 18.07 6.90
N VAL A 31 1.12 18.46 5.62
CA VAL A 31 0.45 17.63 4.61
C VAL A 31 1.27 16.40 4.28
N VAL A 32 2.59 16.50 4.18
CA VAL A 32 3.46 15.34 3.99
C VAL A 32 3.36 14.38 5.17
N VAL A 33 3.33 14.88 6.40
CA VAL A 33 3.15 14.03 7.60
C VAL A 33 1.80 13.32 7.58
N GLU A 34 0.73 14.01 7.22
CA GLU A 34 -0.61 13.44 7.08
C GLU A 34 -0.70 12.39 5.95
N LEU A 35 -0.08 12.66 4.81
CA LEU A 35 0.04 11.71 3.70
C LEU A 35 0.83 10.47 4.13
N LEU A 36 1.96 10.64 4.83
CA LEU A 36 2.75 9.50 5.33
C LEU A 36 2.00 8.67 6.37
N ALA A 37 1.06 9.26 7.10
CA ALA A 37 0.16 8.55 8.01
C ALA A 37 -1.06 7.93 7.30
N SER A 38 -1.29 8.26 6.03
CA SER A 38 -2.43 7.76 5.27
C SER A 38 -2.30 6.25 5.03
N PRO A 39 -3.41 5.49 5.13
CA PRO A 39 -3.39 4.02 5.00
C PRO A 39 -2.69 3.54 3.73
N TRP A 40 -2.96 4.18 2.59
CA TRP A 40 -2.40 3.85 1.28
C TRP A 40 -0.86 3.95 1.20
N ILE A 41 -0.22 4.68 2.11
CA ILE A 41 1.24 4.81 2.22
C ILE A 41 1.81 3.87 3.30
N VAL A 42 1.11 3.68 4.42
CA VAL A 42 1.57 2.82 5.51
C VAL A 42 1.58 1.35 5.07
N ARG A 43 2.75 0.71 5.13
CA ARG A 43 2.92 -0.72 4.81
C ARG A 43 2.56 -1.61 5.99
N ALA A 44 1.99 -2.78 5.75
CA ALA A 44 1.72 -3.74 6.83
C ALA A 44 2.98 -4.16 7.60
N SER A 45 4.16 -4.14 6.97
CA SER A 45 5.44 -4.40 7.66
C SER A 45 5.84 -3.31 8.64
N ASP A 46 5.34 -2.08 8.43
CA ASP A 46 5.65 -0.90 9.24
C ASP A 46 4.64 -0.74 10.39
N LEU A 47 3.59 -1.58 10.43
CA LEU A 47 2.68 -1.72 11.56
C LEU A 47 3.37 -2.45 12.73
N THR A 48 4.44 -1.86 13.26
CA THR A 48 5.00 -2.23 14.56
C THR A 48 4.19 -1.53 15.64
N ARG A 49 3.51 -2.34 16.47
CA ARG A 49 2.79 -1.96 17.71
C ARG A 49 3.29 -0.64 18.31
N LYS A 50 2.49 0.41 18.13
CA LYS A 50 2.12 1.42 19.12
C LYS A 50 0.81 2.02 18.62
N ASP A 51 -0.25 1.75 19.37
CA ASP A 51 -1.46 2.56 19.39
C ASP A 51 -2.37 2.46 18.15
N GLY A 52 -2.74 1.23 17.76
CA GLY A 52 -4.09 0.82 17.33
C GLY A 52 -4.92 1.63 16.32
N ALA A 53 -4.38 2.63 15.63
CA ALA A 53 -5.15 3.63 14.88
C ALA A 53 -4.68 3.82 13.43
N TYR A 54 -4.18 2.76 12.80
CA TYR A 54 -4.04 2.74 11.34
C TYR A 54 -5.20 1.91 10.78
N ALA A 55 -5.91 2.43 9.77
CA ALA A 55 -7.02 1.76 9.08
C ALA A 55 -6.61 0.50 8.29
N ALA A 56 -5.44 -0.08 8.61
CA ALA A 56 -4.98 -1.34 8.09
C ALA A 56 -5.11 -2.41 9.18
N LYS A 57 -6.06 -3.35 9.02
CA LYS A 57 -6.18 -4.46 9.96
C LYS A 57 -5.01 -5.40 9.75
N ARG A 58 -4.13 -5.52 10.74
CA ARG A 58 -3.09 -6.57 10.73
C ARG A 58 -3.78 -7.93 10.87
N ALA A 59 -3.70 -8.72 9.82
CA ALA A 59 -3.87 -10.16 9.90
C ALA A 59 -2.47 -10.79 10.02
N ASP A 60 -2.34 -11.99 10.56
CA ASP A 60 -1.22 -12.88 10.19
C ASP A 60 -1.90 -14.20 9.84
N GLU A 61 -2.75 -14.11 8.82
CA GLU A 61 -3.64 -15.19 8.41
C GLU A 61 -2.94 -15.99 7.31
N PRO A 62 -2.71 -17.30 7.49
CA PRO A 62 -2.18 -18.14 6.42
C PRO A 62 -3.11 -18.11 5.21
N VAL A 63 -2.55 -17.89 4.03
CA VAL A 63 -3.29 -17.90 2.76
C VAL A 63 -2.55 -18.72 1.72
N SER A 64 -3.28 -19.25 0.75
CA SER A 64 -2.66 -19.82 -0.46
C SER A 64 -2.57 -18.74 -1.53
N VAL A 65 -1.47 -18.71 -2.27
CA VAL A 65 -1.24 -17.74 -3.34
C VAL A 65 -0.94 -18.48 -4.63
N GLU A 66 -1.65 -18.09 -5.69
CA GLU A 66 -1.32 -18.48 -7.06
C GLU A 66 -0.22 -17.56 -7.58
N TRP A 67 0.84 -18.15 -8.10
CA TRP A 67 2.05 -17.45 -8.54
C TRP A 67 2.26 -17.62 -10.04
N ASP A 68 2.51 -16.51 -10.72
CA ASP A 68 2.94 -16.52 -12.12
C ASP A 68 4.48 -16.52 -12.17
N PRO A 69 5.11 -17.63 -12.61
CA PRO A 69 6.56 -17.74 -12.68
C PRO A 69 7.17 -16.88 -13.79
N GLU A 70 6.44 -16.59 -14.87
CA GLU A 70 6.93 -15.78 -15.99
C GLU A 70 6.97 -14.30 -15.62
N ARG A 71 5.93 -13.84 -14.90
CA ARG A 71 5.84 -12.44 -14.44
C ARG A 71 6.53 -12.20 -13.10
N GLY A 72 6.82 -13.26 -12.34
CA GLY A 72 7.40 -13.17 -11.02
C GLY A 72 6.50 -12.44 -10.02
N CYS A 73 5.17 -12.65 -10.10
CA CYS A 73 4.20 -11.95 -9.27
C CYS A 73 3.00 -12.83 -8.88
N PRO A 74 2.30 -12.51 -7.78
CA PRO A 74 1.08 -13.20 -7.39
C PRO A 74 -0.09 -12.80 -8.30
N THR A 75 -0.94 -13.75 -8.68
CA THR A 75 -2.09 -13.55 -9.59
C THR A 75 -3.45 -13.75 -8.92
N ALA A 76 -3.50 -14.53 -7.84
CA ALA A 76 -4.66 -14.66 -6.98
C ALA A 76 -4.24 -15.15 -5.59
N PHE A 77 -5.11 -14.99 -4.60
CA PHE A 77 -4.96 -15.62 -3.29
C PHE A 77 -6.29 -16.16 -2.77
N THR A 78 -6.24 -17.19 -1.93
CA THR A 78 -7.42 -17.80 -1.31
C THR A 78 -7.41 -17.51 0.18
N ARG A 79 -8.50 -16.91 0.65
CA ARG A 79 -8.73 -16.53 2.04
C ARG A 79 -10.12 -17.02 2.45
N ALA A 80 -10.21 -17.73 3.58
CA ALA A 80 -11.47 -18.30 4.06
C ALA A 80 -12.30 -18.96 2.93
N GLN A 81 -11.65 -19.89 2.19
CA GLN A 81 -12.25 -20.66 1.09
C GLN A 81 -12.75 -19.82 -0.11
N ARG A 82 -12.51 -18.51 -0.10
CA ARG A 82 -12.85 -17.61 -1.21
C ARG A 82 -11.57 -17.21 -1.95
N ARG A 83 -11.62 -17.31 -3.28
CA ARG A 83 -10.56 -16.88 -4.19
C ARG A 83 -10.70 -15.40 -4.52
N TYR A 84 -9.60 -14.67 -4.44
CA TYR A 84 -9.46 -13.26 -4.75
C TYR A 84 -8.47 -13.11 -5.90
N ARG A 85 -8.96 -12.70 -7.07
CA ARG A 85 -8.11 -12.42 -8.24
C ARG A 85 -7.40 -11.09 -8.01
N ILE A 86 -6.09 -11.07 -8.25
CA ILE A 86 -5.30 -9.85 -8.17
C ILE A 86 -5.45 -9.09 -9.48
N ASP A 87 -5.96 -7.87 -9.38
CA ASP A 87 -6.15 -6.97 -10.51
C ASP A 87 -4.84 -6.21 -10.81
N ALA A 88 -4.10 -5.83 -9.76
CA ALA A 88 -2.80 -5.17 -9.88
C ALA A 88 -1.91 -5.44 -8.66
N VAL A 89 -0.59 -5.49 -8.90
CA VAL A 89 0.42 -5.39 -7.84
C VAL A 89 0.84 -3.93 -7.73
N LEU A 90 0.52 -3.30 -6.60
CA LEU A 90 0.75 -1.87 -6.38
C LEU A 90 2.17 -1.60 -5.88
N GLN A 91 2.67 -2.45 -4.98
CA GLN A 91 4.01 -2.31 -4.40
C GLN A 91 4.62 -3.66 -4.06
N VAL A 92 5.95 -3.73 -4.11
CA VAL A 92 6.73 -4.90 -3.70
C VAL A 92 7.91 -4.44 -2.85
N TRP A 93 8.11 -5.05 -1.69
CA TRP A 93 9.25 -4.74 -0.82
C TRP A 93 9.75 -5.98 -0.08
N ALA A 94 10.95 -5.92 0.50
CA ALA A 94 11.48 -6.99 1.34
C ALA A 94 11.79 -6.45 2.74
N VAL A 95 11.62 -7.31 3.74
CA VAL A 95 12.11 -7.07 5.10
C VAL A 95 13.04 -8.20 5.47
N GLU A 96 14.29 -7.82 5.72
CA GLU A 96 15.34 -8.71 6.19
C GLU A 96 15.89 -8.16 7.51
N ARG A 97 15.87 -8.99 8.57
CA ARG A 97 16.37 -8.60 9.90
C ARG A 97 17.00 -9.80 10.58
N ALA A 98 17.91 -9.52 11.52
CA ALA A 98 18.59 -10.53 12.34
C ALA A 98 19.16 -11.69 11.50
N TRP A 99 19.78 -11.35 10.36
CA TRP A 99 20.34 -12.34 9.42
C TRP A 99 21.44 -13.21 10.06
N TRP A 100 22.08 -12.70 11.12
CA TRP A 100 23.11 -13.36 11.91
C TRP A 100 22.59 -14.35 12.94
N ASP A 101 21.30 -14.30 13.31
CA ASP A 101 20.69 -15.19 14.30
C ASP A 101 19.59 -16.03 13.63
N PRO A 102 19.85 -17.32 13.32
CA PRO A 102 18.89 -18.18 12.67
C PRO A 102 17.54 -18.30 13.41
N ARG A 103 17.50 -18.09 14.73
CA ARG A 103 16.28 -18.17 15.53
C ARG A 103 15.44 -16.91 15.47
N LYS A 104 16.05 -15.77 15.12
CA LYS A 104 15.38 -14.46 15.03
C LYS A 104 15.29 -13.93 13.60
N ARG A 105 15.86 -14.65 12.64
CA ARG A 105 15.94 -14.26 11.24
C ARG A 105 14.55 -14.00 10.66
N VAL A 106 14.35 -12.80 10.14
CA VAL A 106 13.19 -12.44 9.33
C VAL A 106 13.65 -12.31 7.89
N ALA A 107 12.98 -12.99 6.97
CA ALA A 107 13.30 -12.95 5.53
C ALA A 107 12.01 -12.97 4.70
N ARG A 108 11.23 -11.88 4.77
CA ARG A 108 9.91 -11.80 4.13
C ARG A 108 9.93 -10.90 2.90
N ARG A 109 9.27 -11.33 1.83
CA ARG A 109 8.95 -10.54 0.65
C ARG A 109 7.48 -10.18 0.68
N PHE A 110 7.13 -8.92 0.51
CA PHE A 110 5.77 -8.41 0.62
C PHE A 110 5.27 -7.91 -0.73
N TYR A 111 3.97 -8.07 -0.95
CA TYR A 111 3.24 -7.65 -2.14
C TYR A 111 1.97 -6.93 -1.69
N ARG A 112 1.86 -5.64 -2.00
CA ARG A 112 0.60 -4.91 -1.90
C ARG A 112 -0.16 -5.13 -3.19
N VAL A 113 -1.36 -5.69 -3.08
CA VAL A 113 -2.17 -6.09 -4.22
C VAL A 113 -3.54 -5.46 -4.14
N LEU A 114 -4.04 -5.04 -5.30
CA LEU A 114 -5.42 -4.65 -5.49
C LEU A 114 -6.21 -5.89 -5.93
N SER A 115 -7.34 -6.13 -5.30
CA SER A 115 -8.30 -7.15 -5.68
C SER A 115 -9.71 -6.61 -5.48
N ARG A 116 -10.71 -7.29 -6.05
CA ARG A 116 -12.12 -7.04 -5.74
C ARG A 116 -12.35 -7.09 -4.22
N GLY A 117 -12.64 -5.94 -3.62
CA GLY A 117 -12.95 -5.80 -2.19
C GLY A 117 -11.92 -5.05 -1.36
N GLY A 118 -10.79 -4.61 -1.93
CA GLY A 118 -9.85 -3.72 -1.22
C GLY A 118 -8.40 -3.91 -1.62
N VAL A 119 -7.51 -3.33 -0.81
CA VAL A 119 -6.07 -3.47 -0.92
C VAL A 119 -5.56 -4.41 0.16
N TYR A 120 -4.70 -5.34 -0.23
CA TYR A 120 -4.19 -6.39 0.65
C TYR A 120 -2.68 -6.42 0.62
N ASP A 121 -2.06 -6.62 1.79
CA ASP A 121 -0.63 -6.87 1.88
C ASP A 121 -0.41 -8.36 2.13
N LEU A 122 0.19 -9.04 1.15
CA LEU A 122 0.61 -10.44 1.23
C LEU A 122 2.09 -10.51 1.59
N ALA A 123 2.47 -11.45 2.44
CA ALA A 123 3.85 -11.72 2.80
C ALA A 123 4.23 -13.16 2.45
N PHE A 124 5.31 -13.34 1.71
CA PHE A 124 5.98 -14.61 1.52
C PHE A 124 7.18 -14.69 2.45
N ASP A 125 7.14 -15.61 3.41
CA ASP A 125 8.27 -15.91 4.28
C ASP A 125 9.20 -16.90 3.60
N ARG A 126 10.41 -16.46 3.25
CA ARG A 126 11.38 -17.30 2.54
C ARG A 126 11.98 -18.39 3.42
N SER A 127 11.94 -18.24 4.74
CA SER A 127 12.47 -19.23 5.68
C SER A 127 11.53 -20.42 5.81
N THR A 128 10.21 -20.15 5.90
CA THR A 128 9.19 -21.20 6.03
C THR A 128 8.53 -21.58 4.72
N ARG A 129 8.80 -20.83 3.64
CA ARG A 129 8.15 -20.96 2.32
C ARG A 129 6.63 -20.87 2.38
N ALA A 130 6.11 -20.05 3.29
CA ALA A 130 4.68 -19.89 3.52
C ALA A 130 4.21 -18.47 3.18
N TRP A 131 2.96 -18.38 2.75
CA TRP A 131 2.28 -17.12 2.50
C TRP A 131 1.35 -16.76 3.66
N SER A 132 1.32 -15.47 4.03
CA SER A 132 0.30 -14.92 4.92
C SER A 132 -0.26 -13.60 4.42
N LEU A 133 -1.52 -13.36 4.71
CA LEU A 133 -2.16 -12.06 4.60
C LEU A 133 -1.83 -11.27 5.86
N VAL A 134 -1.10 -10.16 5.69
CA VAL A 134 -0.57 -9.37 6.80
C VAL A 134 -1.25 -8.02 7.00
N GLY A 135 -1.97 -7.53 6.00
CA GLY A 135 -2.70 -6.27 6.06
C GLY A 135 -3.90 -6.24 5.13
N ILE A 136 -4.98 -5.62 5.59
CA ILE A 136 -6.18 -5.32 4.80
C ILE A 136 -6.45 -3.84 4.93
N GLN A 137 -6.62 -3.14 3.82
CA GLN A 137 -7.01 -1.74 3.72
C GLN A 137 -8.35 -1.69 2.99
N ASP A 138 -9.41 -1.43 3.75
CA ASP A 138 -10.80 -1.27 3.28
C ASP A 138 -11.26 0.20 3.32
#